data_AF-A0A960FCT9-F1
#
_entry.id   AF-A0A960FCT9-F1
#
_cell.length_a   1.000
_cell.length_b   1.000
_cell.length_c   1.000
_cell.angle_alpha   90.00
_cell.angle_beta   90.00
_cell.angle_gamma   90.00
#
_symmetry.space_group_name_H-M   'P 1'
#
loop_
_entity.id
_entity.type
_entity.pdbx_description
1 polymer ?
#
loop_
_entity_poly.entity_id
_entity_poly.type
_entity_poly.pdbx_seq_one_letter_code
_entity_poly.pdbx_strand_id
1 'polypeptide(L)'
;MSTTAEAPATDDHAGHDAHHPSDWQYIQIALWLALFTAIEVGTYFESVHKASDTVLYIVLTVLMVVKFALVGAYFMHLKQDTVLFRRLFYAGIFLAMAVYFVMLSAFRIWD
;
A
#
# COMPACT_ATOMS: atom_id res chain seq x y z
N MET A 1 -41.37 55.70 3.19
CA MET A 1 -42.07 54.93 2.14
C MET A 1 -41.25 55.04 0.85
N SER A 2 -40.43 54.03 0.57
CA SER A 2 -40.02 53.63 -0.78
C SER A 2 -39.30 52.30 -0.64
N THR A 3 -40.00 51.27 -1.11
CA THR A 3 -39.53 49.91 -1.29
C THR A 3 -38.65 49.89 -2.54
N THR A 4 -37.43 49.39 -2.44
CA THR A 4 -36.69 48.92 -3.60
C THR A 4 -36.62 47.42 -3.47
N ALA A 5 -37.49 46.75 -4.23
CA ALA A 5 -37.35 45.34 -4.55
C ALA A 5 -36.14 45.21 -5.48
N GLU A 6 -35.11 44.50 -5.04
CA GLU A 6 -34.01 44.03 -5.88
C GLU A 6 -33.99 42.49 -5.84
N ALA A 7 -33.61 41.92 -6.97
CA ALA A 7 -33.85 40.58 -7.49
C ALA A 7 -33.47 39.40 -6.57
N PRO A 8 -34.00 38.19 -6.80
CA PRO A 8 -33.49 36.99 -6.14
C PRO A 8 -32.01 36.85 -6.52
N ALA A 9 -31.13 36.90 -5.52
CA ALA A 9 -29.79 36.39 -5.66
C ALA A 9 -29.92 34.90 -5.99
N THR A 10 -29.85 34.58 -7.27
CA THR A 10 -29.45 33.25 -7.74
C THR A 10 -28.01 33.10 -7.28
N ASP A 11 -27.85 32.58 -6.07
CA ASP A 11 -26.58 32.08 -5.60
C ASP A 11 -26.30 30.82 -6.42
N ASP A 12 -25.68 31.04 -7.57
CA ASP A 12 -25.04 30.04 -8.41
C ASP A 12 -23.98 29.33 -7.56
N HIS A 13 -24.41 28.34 -6.77
CA HIS A 13 -23.53 27.29 -6.28
C HIS A 13 -23.17 26.31 -7.41
N ALA A 14 -22.75 26.87 -8.54
CA ALA A 14 -22.09 26.21 -9.65
C ALA A 14 -20.60 26.57 -9.56
N GLY A 15 -19.86 25.86 -8.72
CA GLY A 15 -18.44 26.19 -8.54
C GLY A 15 -17.73 25.50 -7.40
N HIS A 16 -17.83 24.18 -7.28
CA HIS A 16 -16.82 23.40 -6.56
C HIS A 16 -16.33 22.23 -7.42
N ASP A 17 -15.86 22.56 -8.62
CA ASP A 17 -14.85 21.78 -9.35
C ASP A 17 -13.49 21.99 -8.66
N ALA A 18 -13.40 21.52 -7.42
CA ALA A 18 -12.15 21.46 -6.69
C ALA A 18 -11.41 20.20 -7.14
N HIS A 19 -10.58 20.37 -8.16
CA HIS A 19 -9.57 19.45 -8.66
C HIS A 19 -8.55 19.12 -7.54
N HIS A 20 -8.98 18.37 -6.54
CA HIS A 20 -8.09 17.76 -5.54
C HIS A 20 -7.48 16.49 -6.15
N PRO A 21 -6.15 16.34 -6.16
CA PRO A 21 -5.52 15.14 -6.67
C PRO A 21 -5.90 13.91 -5.83
N SER A 22 -6.87 13.15 -6.32
CA SER A 22 -6.95 11.69 -6.28
C SER A 22 -6.82 10.98 -4.91
N ASP A 23 -7.45 11.48 -3.84
CA ASP A 23 -7.71 10.71 -2.60
C ASP A 23 -8.34 9.34 -2.92
N TRP A 24 -9.15 9.31 -3.97
CA TRP A 24 -9.78 8.12 -4.51
C TRP A 24 -8.80 6.99 -4.85
N GLN A 25 -7.61 7.31 -5.38
CA GLN A 25 -6.61 6.29 -5.73
C GLN A 25 -6.03 5.63 -4.47
N TYR A 26 -5.75 6.39 -3.41
CA TYR A 26 -5.29 5.83 -2.14
C TYR A 26 -6.34 4.94 -1.49
N ILE A 27 -7.62 5.33 -1.55
CA ILE A 27 -8.73 4.52 -1.06
C ILE A 27 -8.81 3.19 -1.83
N GLN A 28 -8.70 3.23 -3.16
CA GLN A 28 -8.68 2.00 -3.97
C GLN A 28 -7.52 1.08 -3.59
N ILE A 29 -6.32 1.61 -3.39
CA ILE A 29 -5.15 0.82 -2.98
C ILE A 29 -5.33 0.25 -1.57
N ALA A 30 -5.91 1.03 -0.65
CA ALA A 30 -6.24 0.56 0.70
C ALA A 30 -7.23 -0.60 0.67
N LEU A 31 -8.24 -0.55 -0.20
CA LEU A 31 -9.20 -1.64 -0.37
C LEU A 31 -8.53 -2.92 -0.90
N TRP A 32 -7.62 -2.81 -1.87
CA TRP A 32 -6.84 -3.96 -2.33
C TRP A 32 -5.94 -4.53 -1.23
N LEU A 33 -5.29 -3.66 -0.46
CA LEU A 33 -4.46 -4.07 0.68
C LEU A 33 -5.30 -4.80 1.74
N ALA A 34 -6.49 -4.27 2.05
CA ALA A 34 -7.44 -4.89 2.95
C ALA A 34 -7.90 -6.25 2.44
N LEU A 35 -8.19 -6.39 1.14
CA LEU A 35 -8.55 -7.67 0.53
C LEU A 35 -7.43 -8.70 0.66
N PHE A 36 -6.19 -8.34 0.32
CA PHE A 36 -5.04 -9.25 0.50
C PHE A 36 -4.82 -9.62 1.96
N THR A 37 -5.15 -8.72 2.89
CA THR A 37 -5.06 -8.97 4.33
C THR A 37 -6.17 -9.91 4.80
N ALA A 38 -7.40 -9.74 4.32
CA ALA A 38 -8.49 -10.66 4.59
C ALA A 38 -8.21 -12.07 4.05
N ILE A 39 -7.64 -12.18 2.84
CA ILE A 39 -7.21 -13.46 2.26
C ILE A 39 -6.16 -14.13 3.15
N GLU A 40 -5.13 -13.39 3.57
CA GLU A 40 -4.09 -13.90 4.46
C GLU A 40 -4.65 -14.36 5.80
N VAL A 41 -5.47 -13.55 6.45
CA VAL A 41 -6.13 -13.94 7.71
C VAL A 41 -7.02 -15.18 7.49
N GLY A 42 -7.66 -15.25 6.33
CA GLY A 42 -8.43 -16.41 5.86
C GLY A 42 -7.64 -17.71 5.81
N THR A 43 -6.32 -17.67 5.59
CA THR A 43 -5.48 -18.87 5.57
C THR A 43 -5.27 -19.51 6.94
N TYR A 44 -5.44 -18.76 8.04
CA TYR A 44 -5.29 -19.28 9.40
C TYR A 44 -6.48 -20.13 9.88
N PHE A 45 -7.58 -20.17 9.13
CA PHE A 45 -8.70 -21.05 9.45
C PHE A 45 -8.38 -22.51 9.11
N GLU A 46 -8.86 -23.45 9.94
CA GLU A 46 -8.61 -24.88 9.77
C GLU A 46 -9.09 -25.45 8.42
N SER A 47 -10.03 -24.78 7.76
CA SER A 47 -10.53 -25.17 6.44
C SER A 47 -9.47 -25.09 5.34
N VAL A 48 -8.48 -24.18 5.47
CA VAL A 48 -7.43 -23.96 4.47
C VAL A 48 -6.17 -24.77 4.78
N HIS A 49 -5.97 -25.18 6.04
CA HIS A 49 -4.87 -26.06 6.46
C HIS A 49 -4.89 -27.47 5.83
N LYS A 50 -5.96 -27.82 5.10
CA LYS A 50 -6.00 -29.05 4.28
C LYS A 50 -5.28 -28.91 2.92
N ALA A 51 -4.91 -27.70 2.54
CA ALA A 51 -4.08 -27.46 1.36
C ALA A 51 -2.63 -27.89 1.62
N SER A 52 -1.88 -28.19 0.56
CA SER A 52 -0.46 -28.52 0.68
C SER A 52 0.31 -27.40 1.37
N ASP A 53 1.02 -27.71 2.45
CA ASP A 53 1.82 -26.77 3.25
C ASP A 53 2.73 -25.91 2.36
N THR A 54 3.33 -26.52 1.33
CA THR A 54 4.22 -25.81 0.39
C THR A 54 3.50 -24.70 -0.36
N VAL A 55 2.25 -24.94 -0.78
CA VAL A 55 1.45 -23.93 -1.49
C VAL A 55 1.11 -22.77 -0.55
N LEU A 56 0.77 -23.07 0.70
CA LEU A 56 0.51 -22.04 1.71
C LEU A 56 1.73 -21.15 1.94
N TYR A 57 2.92 -21.74 2.15
CA TYR A 57 4.15 -20.98 2.34
C TYR A 57 4.44 -20.04 1.15
N ILE A 58 4.29 -20.53 -0.07
CA ILE A 58 4.52 -19.73 -1.28
C ILE A 58 3.51 -18.58 -1.36
N VAL A 59 2.22 -18.86 -1.19
CA VAL A 59 1.15 -17.85 -1.28
C VAL A 59 1.33 -16.77 -0.21
N LEU A 60 1.60 -17.15 1.04
CA LEU A 60 1.82 -16.21 2.14
C LEU A 60 3.06 -15.35 1.90
N THR A 61 4.15 -15.93 1.42
CA THR A 61 5.36 -15.19 1.08
C THR A 61 5.10 -14.18 -0.03
N VAL A 62 4.37 -14.56 -1.08
CA VAL A 62 4.00 -13.66 -2.17
C VAL A 62 3.10 -12.53 -1.67
N LEU A 63 2.09 -12.83 -0.85
CA LEU A 63 1.19 -11.81 -0.28
C LEU A 63 1.96 -10.80 0.58
N MET A 64 2.93 -11.25 1.39
CA MET A 64 3.81 -10.37 2.16
C MET A 64 4.59 -9.40 1.27
N VAL A 65 5.26 -9.92 0.23
CA VAL A 65 6.06 -9.09 -0.69
C VAL A 65 5.18 -8.08 -1.42
N VAL A 66 4.02 -8.51 -1.91
CA VAL A 66 3.09 -7.63 -2.64
C VAL A 66 2.58 -6.51 -1.74
N LYS A 67 2.13 -6.83 -0.52
CA LYS A 67 1.65 -5.81 0.43
C LYS A 67 2.74 -4.82 0.79
N PHE A 68 3.94 -5.31 1.09
CA PHE A 68 5.09 -4.46 1.37
C PHE A 68 5.39 -3.51 0.21
N ALA A 69 5.38 -4.01 -1.03
CA ALA A 69 5.61 -3.20 -2.22
C ALA A 69 4.50 -2.17 -2.45
N LEU A 70 3.22 -2.54 -2.26
CA LEU A 70 2.08 -1.62 -2.36
C LEU A 70 2.20 -0.48 -1.35
N VAL A 71 2.47 -0.82 -0.09
CA VAL A 71 2.62 0.15 1.00
C VAL A 71 3.82 1.05 0.75
N GLY A 72 4.98 0.47 0.41
CA GLY A 72 6.18 1.23 0.09
C GLY A 72 5.98 2.20 -1.08
N ALA A 73 5.42 1.72 -2.19
CA ALA A 73 5.26 2.52 -3.38
C ALA A 73 4.25 3.67 -3.20
N TYR A 74 3.09 3.39 -2.58
CA TYR A 74 1.98 4.34 -2.55
C TYR A 74 1.81 5.03 -1.19
N PHE A 75 1.76 4.30 -0.07
CA PHE A 75 1.50 4.89 1.25
C PHE A 75 2.75 5.50 1.91
N MET A 76 3.95 4.98 1.61
CA MET A 76 5.22 5.59 2.01
C MET A 76 5.74 6.60 1.00
N HIS A 77 4.96 6.90 -0.05
CA HIS A 77 5.24 7.93 -1.06
C HIS A 77 6.49 7.70 -1.94
N LEU A 78 7.15 6.53 -1.90
CA LEU A 78 8.37 6.26 -2.71
C LEU A 78 8.17 6.43 -4.23
N LYS A 79 6.94 6.24 -4.71
CA LYS A 79 6.58 6.45 -6.12
C LYS A 79 6.56 7.94 -6.50
N GLN A 80 6.21 8.81 -5.56
CA GLN A 80 6.08 10.26 -5.75
C GLN A 80 7.28 11.05 -5.23
N ASP A 81 8.12 10.43 -4.41
CA ASP A 81 9.32 11.01 -3.85
C ASP A 81 10.47 11.18 -4.85
N THR A 82 11.42 12.03 -4.46
CA THR A 82 12.67 12.24 -5.20
C THR A 82 13.48 10.94 -5.32
N VAL A 83 14.22 10.82 -6.43
CA VAL A 83 15.07 9.66 -6.72
C VAL A 83 16.06 9.31 -5.60
N LEU A 84 16.45 10.30 -4.79
CA LEU A 84 17.39 10.12 -3.69
C LEU A 84 16.77 9.30 -2.55
N PHE A 85 15.57 9.65 -2.09
CA PHE A 85 14.88 8.91 -1.02
C PHE A 85 14.54 7.49 -1.44
N ARG A 86 14.06 7.32 -2.69
CA ARG A 86 13.82 5.99 -3.25
C ARG A 86 15.09 5.14 -3.30
N ARG A 87 16.25 5.72 -3.67
CA ARG A 87 17.52 4.98 -3.73
C ARG A 87 18.04 4.62 -2.34
N LEU A 88 17.91 5.50 -1.35
CA LEU A 88 18.27 5.21 0.04
C LEU A 88 17.43 4.05 0.62
N PHE A 89 16.13 4.03 0.35
CA PHE A 89 15.25 2.96 0.78
C PHE A 89 15.67 1.59 0.18
N TYR A 90 15.87 1.52 -1.13
CA TYR A 90 16.32 0.29 -1.78
C TYR A 90 17.73 -0.14 -1.35
N ALA A 91 18.62 0.82 -1.08
CA ALA A 91 19.94 0.53 -0.51
C ALA A 91 19.81 -0.12 0.88
N GLY A 92 18.87 0.34 1.71
CA GLY A 92 18.55 -0.27 2.99
C GLY A 92 18.04 -1.71 2.86
N ILE A 93 17.14 -1.98 1.91
CA ILE A 93 16.67 -3.35 1.63
C ILE A 93 17.82 -4.25 1.21
N PHE A 94 18.66 -3.79 0.27
CA PHE A 94 19.80 -4.58 -0.21
C PHE A 94 20.82 -4.84 0.90
N LEU A 95 21.10 -3.82 1.72
CA LEU A 95 21.96 -3.94 2.89
C LEU A 95 21.40 -4.97 3.89
N ALA A 96 20.10 -4.90 4.20
CA ALA A 96 19.45 -5.84 5.10
C ALA A 96 19.56 -7.29 4.59
N MET A 97 19.30 -7.50 3.29
CA MET A 97 19.49 -8.81 2.66
C MET A 97 20.94 -9.28 2.74
N ALA A 98 21.91 -8.42 2.43
CA ALA A 98 23.34 -8.77 2.48
C ALA A 98 23.77 -9.16 3.90
N VAL A 99 23.40 -8.38 4.91
CA VAL A 99 23.69 -8.68 6.32
C VAL A 99 23.03 -10.00 6.75
N TYR A 100 21.79 -10.25 6.33
CA TYR A 100 21.11 -11.50 6.60
C TYR A 100 21.82 -12.71 5.99
N PHE A 101 22.26 -12.62 4.73
CA PHE A 101 23.05 -13.69 4.08
C PHE A 101 24.38 -13.93 4.79
N VAL A 102 25.12 -12.87 5.14
CA VAL A 102 26.37 -12.98 5.89
C VAL A 102 26.15 -13.69 7.24
N MET A 103 25.07 -13.36 7.93
CA MET A 103 24.70 -14.04 9.18
C MET A 103 24.39 -15.53 8.96
N LEU A 104 23.65 -15.89 7.92
CA LEU A 104 23.40 -17.29 7.57
C LEU A 104 24.69 -18.05 7.24
N SER A 105 25.62 -17.42 6.51
CA SER A 105 26.94 -18.00 6.22
C SER A 105 27.76 -18.20 7.49
N ALA A 106 27.67 -17.31 8.47
CA ALA A 106 28.37 -17.44 9.76
C ALA A 106 27.90 -18.69 10.54
N PHE A 107 26.64 -19.10 10.40
CA PHE A 107 26.12 -20.34 10.99
C PHE A 107 26.45 -21.61 10.20
N ARG A 108 27.30 -21.53 9.16
CA ARG A 108 27.72 -22.68 8.34
C ARG A 108 26.56 -23.50 7.79
N ILE A 109 25.47 -22.84 7.39
CA ILE A 109 24.30 -23.54 6.84
C ILE A 109 24.55 -24.17 5.46
N TRP A 110 25.73 -23.93 4.89
CA TRP A 110 26.20 -24.43 3.59
C TRP A 110 27.06 -25.70 3.69
N ASP A 111 27.47 -26.09 4.91
CA ASP A 111 28.15 -27.35 5.20
C ASP A 111 27.13 -28.44 5.57
#